data_AF-A0A963VVP7-F1
#
_entry.id   AF-A0A963VVP7-F1
#
_cell.length_a   1.000
_cell.length_b   1.000
_cell.length_c   1.000
_cell.angle_alpha   90.00
_cell.angle_beta   90.00
_cell.angle_gamma   90.00
#
_symmetry.space_group_name_H-M   'P 1'
#
loop_
_entity.id
_entity.type
_entity.pdbx_description
1 polymer ?
#
loop_
_entity_poly.entity_id
_entity_poly.type
_entity_poly.pdbx_seq_one_letter_code
_entity_poly.pdbx_strand_id
1 'polypeptide(L)'
;IREVVPNAKLVYNNSPSFNWTLNFRQQVFDAWQTEGKDVSGYDRAKLMSVDYDGSDLANEADERIRTFQKDAAAQAGIFHHLITLPTYHTAALSTDNLAKRYFGDEGMLGYVLNVQREEIRQGIACVKHQNMAGSDIGDDHKEYFAGEAALKAGGKDNTMNQFAA
;
A
#
# COMPACT_ATOMS: atom_id res chain seq x y z
N ILE A 1 15.99 27.51 9.16
CA ILE A 1 15.55 26.80 10.38
C ILE A 1 16.75 26.27 11.16
N ARG A 2 17.53 25.32 10.62
CA ARG A 2 18.64 24.68 11.36
C ARG A 2 19.81 25.61 11.70
N GLU A 3 19.95 26.73 11.00
CA GLU A 3 20.86 27.81 11.40
C GLU A 3 20.53 28.38 12.80
N VAL A 4 19.23 28.46 13.15
CA VAL A 4 18.74 28.98 14.44
C VAL A 4 18.47 27.85 15.44
N VAL A 5 17.95 26.71 14.96
CA VAL A 5 17.61 25.53 15.79
C VAL A 5 18.27 24.28 15.18
N PRO A 6 19.55 23.99 15.51
CA PRO A 6 20.34 22.96 14.82
C PRO A 6 19.76 21.55 14.87
N ASN A 7 19.03 21.22 15.94
CA ASN A 7 18.41 19.91 16.16
C ASN A 7 16.93 19.84 15.73
N ALA A 8 16.44 20.84 14.98
CA ALA A 8 15.08 20.82 14.47
C ALA A 8 14.81 19.53 13.67
N LYS A 9 13.71 18.87 14.02
CA LYS A 9 13.17 17.66 13.38
C LYS A 9 11.87 18.02 12.67
N LEU A 10 11.71 17.54 11.45
CA LEU A 10 10.55 17.85 10.62
C LEU A 10 9.64 16.63 10.48
N VAL A 11 8.34 16.91 10.32
CA VAL A 11 7.36 15.94 9.84
C VAL A 11 7.04 16.31 8.39
N TYR A 12 7.05 15.34 7.48
CA TYR A 12 6.78 15.58 6.07
C TYR A 12 5.62 14.72 5.55
N ASN A 13 4.65 15.39 4.94
CA ASN A 13 3.55 14.75 4.21
C ASN A 13 4.01 14.39 2.80
N ASN A 14 4.23 13.10 2.55
CA ASN A 14 4.43 12.53 1.23
C ASN A 14 3.06 12.49 0.53
N SER A 15 2.61 13.65 0.06
CA SER A 15 1.21 13.87 -0.31
C SER A 15 0.77 12.94 -1.46
N PRO A 16 -0.39 12.26 -1.34
CA PRO A 16 -0.97 11.51 -2.46
C PRO A 16 -1.52 12.44 -3.55
N SER A 17 -1.65 13.74 -3.29
CA SER A 17 -2.06 14.74 -4.29
C SER A 17 -0.93 15.14 -5.25
N PHE A 18 0.31 14.72 -4.97
CA PHE A 18 1.41 14.92 -5.91
C PHE A 18 1.37 13.84 -6.99
N ASN A 19 1.57 14.24 -8.25
CA ASN A 19 1.91 13.29 -9.30
C ASN A 19 3.40 12.92 -9.17
N TRP A 20 3.70 11.89 -8.38
CA TRP A 20 5.07 11.49 -8.05
C TRP A 20 5.90 11.19 -9.29
N THR A 21 5.42 10.31 -10.17
CA THR A 21 6.13 9.93 -11.41
C THR A 21 6.45 11.13 -12.27
N LEU A 22 5.48 12.01 -12.56
CA LEU A 22 5.73 13.18 -13.38
C LEU A 22 6.74 14.14 -12.74
N ASN A 23 6.59 14.41 -11.43
CA ASN A 23 7.52 15.31 -10.73
C ASN A 23 8.96 14.77 -10.75
N PHE A 24 9.16 13.48 -10.47
CA PHE A 24 10.49 12.90 -10.43
C PHE A 24 11.10 12.72 -11.82
N ARG A 25 10.31 12.33 -12.82
CA ARG A 25 10.79 12.27 -14.21
C ARG A 25 11.20 13.66 -14.71
N GLN A 26 10.46 14.71 -14.38
CA GLN A 26 10.88 16.09 -14.69
C GLN A 26 12.17 16.49 -13.97
N GLN A 27 12.33 16.16 -12.69
CA GLN A 27 13.58 16.42 -11.96
C GLN A 27 14.79 15.69 -12.55
N VAL A 28 14.62 14.44 -13.00
CA VAL A 28 15.68 13.69 -13.69
C VAL A 28 15.98 14.33 -15.04
N PHE A 29 14.96 14.64 -15.84
CA PHE A 29 15.12 15.33 -17.13
C PHE A 29 15.93 16.62 -16.98
N ASP A 30 15.54 17.48 -16.04
CA ASP A 30 16.17 18.79 -15.83
C ASP A 30 17.62 18.62 -15.30
N ALA A 31 17.86 17.61 -14.45
CA ALA A 31 19.21 17.27 -13.97
C ALA A 31 20.11 16.77 -15.11
N TRP A 32 19.62 15.85 -15.94
CA TRP A 32 20.35 15.31 -17.09
C TRP A 32 20.68 16.40 -18.11
N GLN A 33 19.71 17.27 -18.39
CA GLN A 33 19.93 18.42 -19.27
C GLN A 33 21.05 19.33 -18.73
N THR A 34 21.08 19.57 -17.42
CA THR A 34 22.13 20.36 -16.76
C THR A 34 23.49 19.65 -16.77
N GLU A 35 23.50 18.33 -16.61
CA GLU A 35 24.70 17.48 -16.68
C GLU A 35 25.21 17.26 -18.11
N GLY A 36 24.47 17.70 -19.13
CA GLY A 36 24.82 17.51 -20.54
C GLY A 36 24.57 16.09 -21.06
N LYS A 37 23.75 15.29 -20.36
CA LYS A 37 23.28 13.99 -20.85
C LYS A 37 22.26 14.19 -21.98
N ASP A 38 22.22 13.23 -22.92
CA ASP A 38 21.27 13.30 -24.03
C ASP A 38 19.83 13.08 -23.52
N VAL A 39 18.99 14.08 -23.77
CA VAL A 39 17.56 14.05 -23.45
C VAL A 39 16.67 14.17 -24.69
N SER A 40 17.25 14.15 -25.89
CA SER A 40 16.54 14.37 -27.16
C SER A 40 15.44 13.35 -27.45
N GLY A 41 15.56 12.13 -26.89
CA GLY A 41 14.53 11.09 -26.96
C GLY A 41 13.31 11.33 -26.05
N TYR A 42 13.35 12.33 -25.17
CA TYR A 42 12.30 12.60 -24.20
C TYR A 42 11.58 13.93 -24.50
N ASP A 43 10.25 13.87 -24.59
CA ASP A 43 9.40 15.06 -24.59
C ASP A 43 9.02 15.38 -23.14
N ARG A 44 9.55 16.50 -22.63
CA ARG A 44 9.33 16.95 -21.24
C ARG A 44 7.84 17.08 -20.90
N ALA A 45 6.99 17.43 -21.86
CA ALA A 45 5.55 17.58 -21.65
C ALA A 45 4.81 16.23 -21.57
N LYS A 46 5.43 15.14 -22.02
CA LYS A 46 4.86 13.79 -22.09
C LYS A 46 5.55 12.77 -21.19
N LEU A 47 6.33 13.22 -20.21
CA LEU A 47 7.09 12.33 -19.32
C LEU A 47 6.23 11.36 -18.50
N MET A 48 4.92 11.57 -18.38
CA MET A 48 3.99 10.61 -17.76
C MET A 48 3.60 9.44 -18.68
N SER A 49 3.98 9.46 -19.97
CA SER A 49 3.58 8.42 -20.93
C SER A 49 4.12 7.05 -20.54
N VAL A 50 3.31 6.02 -20.83
CA VAL A 50 3.70 4.60 -20.78
C VAL A 50 4.85 4.29 -21.73
N ASP A 51 5.01 5.07 -22.80
CA ASP A 51 6.09 4.89 -23.77
C ASP A 51 7.49 5.06 -23.15
N TYR A 52 7.57 5.75 -22.00
CA TYR A 52 8.81 5.95 -21.27
C TYR A 52 9.02 4.93 -20.14
N ASP A 53 8.08 4.02 -19.89
CA ASP A 53 8.26 2.99 -18.87
C ASP A 53 9.44 2.07 -19.24
N GLY A 54 10.29 1.79 -18.25
CA GLY A 54 11.52 1.01 -18.43
C GLY A 54 12.68 1.76 -19.10
N SER A 55 12.49 3.01 -19.54
CA SER A 55 13.60 3.87 -20.01
C SER A 55 14.56 4.22 -18.87
N ASP A 56 15.80 4.58 -19.21
CA ASP A 56 16.81 4.97 -18.21
C ASP A 56 16.36 6.15 -17.35
N LEU A 57 15.68 7.13 -17.95
CA LEU A 57 15.13 8.27 -17.23
C LEU A 57 14.03 7.84 -16.24
N ALA A 58 13.16 6.92 -16.64
CA ALA A 58 12.12 6.39 -15.76
C ALA A 58 12.71 5.56 -14.62
N ASN A 59 13.69 4.69 -14.92
CA ASN A 59 14.35 3.87 -13.91
C ASN A 59 15.08 4.73 -12.87
N GLU A 60 15.77 5.81 -13.29
CA GLU A 60 16.39 6.75 -12.36
C GLU A 60 15.35 7.52 -11.53
N ALA A 61 14.24 7.95 -12.15
CA ALA A 61 13.16 8.62 -11.44
C ALA A 61 12.54 7.72 -10.36
N ASP A 62 12.29 6.44 -10.68
CA ASP A 62 11.75 5.46 -9.75
C ASP A 62 12.74 5.15 -8.62
N GLU A 63 14.04 5.10 -8.91
CA GLU A 63 15.07 4.96 -7.86
C GLU A 63 15.06 6.16 -6.90
N ARG A 64 14.93 7.39 -7.42
CA ARG A 64 14.81 8.59 -6.58
C ARG A 64 13.51 8.61 -5.75
N ILE A 65 12.40 8.09 -6.29
CA ILE A 65 11.16 7.91 -5.52
C ILE A 65 11.38 6.88 -4.40
N ARG A 66 12.02 5.76 -4.71
CA ARG A 66 12.33 4.67 -3.76
C ARG A 66 13.20 5.16 -2.60
N THR A 67 14.19 6.01 -2.87
CA THR A 67 15.10 6.54 -1.83
C THR A 67 14.60 7.83 -1.17
N PHE A 68 13.54 8.48 -1.69
CA PHE A 68 13.08 9.79 -1.25
C PHE A 68 13.01 9.95 0.27
N GLN A 69 12.38 9.01 0.98
CA GLN A 69 12.24 9.09 2.44
C GLN A 69 13.60 8.99 3.15
N LYS A 70 14.44 8.06 2.71
CA LYS A 70 15.78 7.85 3.28
C LYS A 70 16.65 9.09 3.09
N ASP A 71 16.66 9.65 1.88
CA ASP A 71 17.49 10.80 1.53
C ASP A 71 16.99 12.07 2.22
N ALA A 72 15.67 12.27 2.27
CA ALA A 72 15.03 13.36 3.00
C ALA A 72 15.33 13.31 4.51
N ALA A 73 15.33 12.12 5.12
CA ALA A 73 15.71 11.96 6.52
C ALA A 73 17.19 12.31 6.76
N ALA A 74 18.08 11.80 5.91
CA ALA A 74 19.51 12.01 6.03
C ALA A 74 19.93 13.47 5.78
N GLN A 75 19.34 14.12 4.77
CA GLN A 75 19.83 15.41 4.25
C GLN A 75 18.96 16.59 4.67
N ALA A 76 17.64 16.41 4.78
CA ALA A 76 16.69 17.49 5.07
C ALA A 76 16.17 17.49 6.52
N GLY A 77 16.55 16.49 7.33
CA GLY A 77 16.17 16.45 8.74
C GLY A 77 14.73 16.02 9.00
N ILE A 78 14.13 15.31 8.06
CA ILE A 78 12.78 14.77 8.20
C ILE A 78 12.85 13.55 9.12
N PHE A 79 12.21 13.67 10.28
CA PHE A 79 12.17 12.63 11.29
C PHE A 79 10.99 11.67 11.09
N HIS A 80 9.86 12.20 10.62
CA HIS A 80 8.64 11.42 10.43
C HIS A 80 8.07 11.64 9.03
N HIS A 81 7.79 10.54 8.36
CA HIS A 81 7.14 10.50 7.06
C HIS A 81 5.74 9.92 7.22
N LEU A 82 4.77 10.57 6.62
CA LEU A 82 3.41 10.04 6.49
C LEU A 82 2.89 10.25 5.07
N ILE A 83 1.92 9.47 4.68
CA ILE A 83 1.02 9.78 3.56
C ILE A 83 -0.31 10.10 4.24
N THR A 84 -0.93 11.22 3.87
CA THR A 84 -2.14 11.71 4.57
C THR A 84 -3.35 10.79 4.41
N LEU A 85 -3.73 10.47 3.17
CA LEU A 85 -4.94 9.68 2.86
C LEU A 85 -4.64 8.39 2.06
N PRO A 86 -3.63 7.57 2.41
CA PRO A 86 -3.30 6.37 1.64
C PRO A 86 -4.44 5.36 1.67
N THR A 87 -5.10 5.20 2.82
CA THR A 87 -6.19 4.24 3.01
C THR A 87 -7.48 4.63 2.30
N TYR A 88 -7.70 5.93 2.03
CA TYR A 88 -8.80 6.38 1.19
C TYR A 88 -8.65 5.82 -0.24
N HIS A 89 -7.45 5.98 -0.81
CA HIS A 89 -7.16 5.51 -2.17
C HIS A 89 -7.13 3.99 -2.26
N THR A 90 -6.52 3.28 -1.30
CA THR A 90 -6.45 1.81 -1.35
C THR A 90 -7.81 1.16 -1.13
N ALA A 91 -8.68 1.71 -0.28
CA ALA A 91 -10.05 1.22 -0.11
C ALA A 91 -10.87 1.41 -1.39
N ALA A 92 -10.80 2.60 -2.01
CA ALA A 92 -11.53 2.89 -3.24
C ALA A 92 -11.06 1.99 -4.41
N LEU A 93 -9.74 1.89 -4.63
CA LEU A 93 -9.17 1.10 -5.72
C LEU A 93 -9.45 -0.40 -5.57
N SER A 94 -9.26 -0.96 -4.37
CA SER A 94 -9.53 -2.38 -4.12
C SER A 94 -11.01 -2.72 -4.33
N THR A 95 -11.92 -1.86 -3.86
CA THR A 95 -13.37 -2.04 -4.05
C THR A 95 -13.76 -1.96 -5.53
N ASP A 96 -13.26 -0.96 -6.27
CA ASP A 96 -13.52 -0.82 -7.70
C ASP A 96 -13.02 -2.03 -8.51
N ASN A 97 -11.78 -2.48 -8.25
CA ASN A 97 -11.22 -3.66 -8.91
C ASN A 97 -12.01 -4.94 -8.60
N LEU A 98 -12.44 -5.12 -7.35
CA LEU A 98 -13.24 -6.28 -6.95
C LEU A 98 -14.62 -6.24 -7.61
N ALA A 99 -15.31 -5.10 -7.57
CA ALA A 99 -16.63 -4.94 -8.16
C ALA A 99 -16.61 -5.19 -9.68
N LYS A 100 -15.62 -4.65 -10.39
CA LYS A 100 -15.43 -4.88 -11.84
C LYS A 100 -15.29 -6.35 -12.19
N ARG A 101 -14.53 -7.12 -11.41
CA ARG A 101 -14.32 -8.56 -11.66
C ARG A 101 -15.54 -9.38 -11.25
N TYR A 102 -16.06 -9.12 -10.06
CA TYR A 102 -17.15 -9.89 -9.46
C TYR A 102 -18.47 -9.75 -10.23
N PHE A 103 -18.80 -8.54 -10.67
CA PHE A 103 -19.99 -8.28 -11.48
C PHE A 103 -19.73 -8.33 -12.99
N GLY A 104 -18.47 -8.49 -13.39
CA GLY A 104 -18.08 -8.80 -14.77
C GLY A 104 -18.06 -10.31 -15.02
N ASP A 105 -17.27 -10.72 -16.00
CA ASP A 105 -17.24 -12.12 -16.47
C ASP A 105 -16.57 -13.10 -15.48
N GLU A 106 -15.80 -12.62 -14.49
CA GLU A 106 -15.08 -13.49 -13.56
C GLU A 106 -15.97 -14.02 -12.42
N GLY A 107 -17.02 -13.30 -12.03
CA GLY A 107 -17.89 -13.73 -10.93
C GLY A 107 -17.13 -13.98 -9.61
N MET A 108 -17.46 -15.07 -8.92
CA MET A 108 -16.76 -15.51 -7.70
C MET A 108 -15.25 -15.69 -7.88
N LEU A 109 -14.76 -15.99 -9.09
CA LEU A 109 -13.34 -16.18 -9.33
C LEU A 109 -12.55 -14.89 -9.11
N GLY A 110 -13.14 -13.72 -9.37
CA GLY A 110 -12.52 -12.42 -9.13
C GLY A 110 -12.17 -12.18 -7.66
N TYR A 111 -13.07 -12.59 -6.75
CA TYR A 111 -12.82 -12.58 -5.30
C TYR A 111 -11.78 -13.63 -4.89
N VAL A 112 -11.92 -14.87 -5.37
CA VAL A 112 -11.05 -15.99 -4.98
C VAL A 112 -9.60 -15.73 -5.39
N LEU A 113 -9.37 -15.23 -6.61
CA LEU A 113 -8.02 -14.98 -7.14
C LEU A 113 -7.29 -13.86 -6.42
N ASN A 114 -7.94 -12.72 -6.23
CA ASN A 114 -7.26 -11.48 -5.83
C ASN A 114 -7.41 -11.15 -4.32
N VAL A 115 -8.32 -11.83 -3.62
CA VAL A 115 -8.54 -11.62 -2.18
C VAL A 115 -8.23 -12.89 -1.41
N GLN A 116 -9.07 -13.93 -1.53
CA GLN A 116 -8.98 -15.09 -0.64
C GLN A 116 -7.65 -15.86 -0.77
N ARG A 117 -7.19 -16.13 -2.00
CA ARG A 117 -5.90 -16.82 -2.21
C ARG A 117 -4.73 -15.99 -1.72
N GLU A 118 -4.78 -14.67 -1.89
CA GLU A 118 -3.72 -13.76 -1.45
C GLU A 118 -3.67 -13.66 0.06
N GLU A 119 -4.82 -13.54 0.75
CA GLU A 119 -4.85 -13.58 2.21
C GLU A 119 -4.27 -14.89 2.77
N ILE A 120 -4.61 -16.03 2.17
CA ILE A 120 -4.08 -17.34 2.58
C ILE A 120 -2.57 -17.41 2.37
N ARG A 121 -2.07 -17.04 1.18
CA ARG A 121 -0.65 -17.15 0.81
C ARG A 121 0.24 -16.22 1.61
N GLN A 122 -0.27 -15.04 1.95
CA GLN A 122 0.47 -14.02 2.70
C GLN A 122 0.27 -14.17 4.22
N GLY A 123 -0.56 -15.12 4.67
CA GLY A 123 -0.83 -15.35 6.09
C GLY A 123 -1.63 -14.23 6.75
N ILE A 124 -2.49 -13.54 6.00
CA ILE A 124 -3.32 -12.45 6.51
C ILE A 124 -4.46 -13.04 7.34
N ALA A 125 -4.52 -12.65 8.62
CA ALA A 125 -5.49 -13.18 9.58
C ALA A 125 -6.96 -12.92 9.21
N CYS A 126 -7.24 -11.92 8.36
CA CYS A 126 -8.58 -11.56 7.89
C CYS A 126 -9.33 -12.71 7.19
N VAL A 127 -8.63 -13.70 6.63
CA VAL A 127 -9.31 -14.89 6.07
C VAL A 127 -10.14 -15.62 7.15
N LYS A 128 -9.69 -15.56 8.40
CA LYS A 128 -10.42 -15.98 9.62
C LYS A 128 -11.13 -14.78 10.25
N HIS A 129 -12.01 -14.14 9.47
CA HIS A 129 -12.66 -12.88 9.87
C HIS A 129 -13.49 -12.97 11.15
N GLN A 130 -14.04 -14.15 11.51
CA GLN A 130 -14.75 -14.32 12.78
C GLN A 130 -13.80 -14.17 13.98
N ASN A 131 -12.61 -14.77 13.91
CA ASN A 131 -11.56 -14.59 14.92
C ASN A 131 -11.13 -13.13 15.01
N MET A 132 -10.94 -12.47 13.87
CA MET A 132 -10.58 -11.05 13.82
C MET A 132 -11.69 -10.14 14.37
N ALA A 133 -12.95 -10.57 14.32
CA ALA A 133 -14.09 -9.91 14.95
C ALA A 133 -14.26 -10.27 16.44
N GLY A 134 -13.39 -11.12 17.00
CA GLY A 134 -13.36 -11.47 18.42
C GLY A 134 -14.25 -12.64 18.81
N SER A 135 -14.63 -13.53 17.88
CA SER A 135 -15.46 -14.71 18.20
C SER A 135 -14.86 -15.57 19.29
N ASP A 136 -13.54 -15.81 19.24
CA ASP A 136 -12.82 -16.66 20.19
C ASP A 136 -12.83 -16.07 21.60
N ILE A 137 -12.62 -14.75 21.71
CA ILE A 137 -12.72 -14.02 22.99
C ILE A 137 -14.13 -14.14 23.57
N GLY A 138 -15.15 -14.04 22.69
CA GLY A 138 -16.53 -14.22 23.08
C GLY A 138 -16.81 -15.64 23.59
N ASP A 139 -16.24 -16.65 22.96
CA ASP A 139 -16.42 -18.04 23.35
C ASP A 139 -15.69 -18.37 24.66
N ASP A 140 -14.46 -17.88 24.86
CA ASP A 140 -13.72 -18.01 26.13
C ASP A 140 -14.51 -17.38 27.29
N HIS A 141 -15.11 -16.21 27.05
CA HIS A 141 -15.95 -15.55 28.04
C HIS A 141 -17.19 -16.39 28.38
N LYS A 142 -17.90 -16.93 27.38
CA LYS A 142 -19.08 -17.77 27.64
C LYS A 142 -18.71 -19.05 28.40
N GLU A 143 -17.61 -19.69 28.02
CA GLU A 143 -17.11 -20.90 28.66
C GLU A 143 -16.74 -20.64 30.12
N TYR A 144 -16.13 -19.48 30.43
CA TYR A 144 -15.84 -19.06 31.80
C TYR A 144 -17.11 -19.00 32.67
N PHE A 145 -18.24 -18.48 32.16
CA PHE A 145 -19.47 -18.32 32.94
C PHE A 145 -20.39 -19.54 32.94
N ALA A 146 -20.51 -20.24 31.81
CA ALA A 146 -21.51 -21.28 31.59
C ALA A 146 -20.90 -22.69 31.49
N GLY A 147 -19.56 -22.81 31.49
CA GLY A 147 -18.87 -24.10 31.37
C GLY A 147 -19.34 -24.89 30.15
N GLU A 148 -19.71 -26.15 30.37
CA GLU A 148 -20.20 -27.05 29.32
C GLU A 148 -21.50 -26.58 28.64
N ALA A 149 -22.29 -25.71 29.28
CA ALA A 149 -23.53 -25.17 28.72
C ALA A 149 -23.31 -23.96 27.79
N ALA A 150 -22.06 -23.53 27.59
CA ALA A 150 -21.72 -22.38 26.77
C ALA A 150 -22.08 -22.59 25.28
N LEU A 151 -22.89 -21.69 24.72
CA LEU A 151 -23.20 -21.67 23.30
C LEU A 151 -22.10 -20.95 22.50
N LYS A 152 -21.12 -21.72 22.05
CA LYS A 152 -19.95 -21.24 21.31
C LYS A 152 -20.22 -21.01 19.82
N ALA A 153 -19.57 -20.01 19.25
CA ALA A 153 -19.53 -19.77 17.81
C ALA A 153 -18.56 -20.73 17.10
N GLY A 154 -17.52 -21.18 17.81
CA GLY A 154 -16.65 -22.27 17.40
C GLY A 154 -17.29 -23.65 17.51
N GLY A 155 -16.60 -24.66 16.98
CA GLY A 155 -17.08 -26.05 16.99
C GLY A 155 -16.79 -26.78 15.68
N LYS A 156 -17.35 -27.99 15.54
CA LYS A 156 -17.14 -28.87 14.38
C LYS A 156 -17.52 -28.18 13.06
N ASP A 157 -18.60 -27.43 13.05
CA ASP A 157 -19.16 -26.79 11.86
C ASP A 157 -18.64 -25.35 11.65
N ASN A 158 -17.63 -24.93 12.41
CA ASN A 158 -17.01 -23.62 12.23
C ASN A 158 -16.38 -23.54 10.83
N THR A 159 -16.79 -22.53 10.04
CA THR A 159 -16.32 -22.30 8.68
C THR A 159 -14.81 -22.06 8.61
N MET A 160 -14.19 -21.57 9.70
CA MET A 160 -12.76 -21.34 9.77
C MET A 160 -11.92 -22.61 9.81
N ASN A 161 -12.53 -23.78 10.08
CA ASN A 161 -11.84 -25.07 10.04
C ASN A 161 -11.29 -25.38 8.64
N GLN A 162 -11.87 -24.78 7.58
CA GLN A 162 -11.40 -24.89 6.20
C GLN A 162 -10.06 -24.17 5.96
N PHE A 163 -9.66 -23.29 6.87
CA PHE A 163 -8.39 -22.53 6.83
C PHE A 163 -7.43 -22.96 7.94
N ALA A 164 -7.70 -24.07 8.62
CA ALA A 164 -6.73 -24.72 9.49
C ALA A 164 -5.78 -25.57 8.63
N ALA A 165 -4.48 -25.39 8.83
CA ALA A 165 -3.44 -26.22 8.20
C ALA A 165 -3.29 -27.55 8.95
#